data_AF-A0A7Y3RJ39-F1
#
_entry.id   AF-A0A7Y3RJ39-F1
#
_cell.length_a   1.000
_cell.length_b   1.000
_cell.length_c   1.000
_cell.angle_alpha   90.00
_cell.angle_beta   90.00
_cell.angle_gamma   90.00
#
_symmetry.space_group_name_H-M   'P 1'
#
loop_
_entity.id
_entity.type
_entity.pdbx_description
1 polymer ?
#
loop_
_entity_poly.entity_id
_entity_poly.type
_entity_poly.pdbx_seq_one_letter_code
_entity_poly.pdbx_strand_id
1 'polypeptide(L)'
;MLKQAGDTVIDAADRFRGQRRRKKIASQVGFSPITAIDEPVTAAATFIHITVGLEVWPRVHGLVKERLAEVSSDAHAAEAVTYAEWAARQPIEDYKALGMLTEMLRESLTLDERQELATILKEAASYGEDRLQARASREAIALVN
;
A
#
# COMPACT_ATOMS: atom_id res chain seq x y z
N MET A 1 10.60 -14.76 -20.42
CA MET A 1 11.45 -14.65 -19.21
C MET A 1 10.53 -14.40 -18.03
N LEU A 2 10.14 -15.47 -17.31
CA LEU A 2 9.27 -15.41 -16.13
C LEU A 2 9.84 -16.43 -15.16
N LYS A 3 10.52 -15.99 -14.09
CA LYS A 3 10.92 -16.77 -12.89
C LYS A 3 11.85 -15.93 -12.01
N GLN A 4 11.37 -14.81 -11.46
CA GLN A 4 12.12 -14.09 -10.42
C GLN A 4 11.28 -13.18 -9.50
N ALA A 5 9.96 -13.10 -9.66
CA ALA A 5 9.10 -12.24 -8.82
C ALA A 5 8.65 -12.89 -7.49
N GLY A 6 8.75 -14.22 -7.36
CA GLY A 6 8.27 -14.95 -6.18
C GLY A 6 9.17 -14.83 -4.94
N ASP A 7 10.49 -14.79 -5.12
CA ASP A 7 11.45 -14.76 -4.01
C ASP A 7 11.56 -13.36 -3.38
N THR A 8 11.45 -12.30 -4.20
CA THR A 8 11.70 -10.91 -3.76
C THR A 8 10.69 -10.44 -2.71
N VAL A 9 9.42 -10.79 -2.85
CA VAL A 9 8.35 -10.30 -1.96
C VAL A 9 8.23 -11.10 -0.68
N ILE A 10 8.57 -12.39 -0.69
CA ILE A 10 8.66 -13.20 0.53
C ILE A 10 9.79 -12.66 1.42
N ASP A 11 10.95 -12.37 0.83
CA ASP A 11 12.08 -11.79 1.57
C ASP A 11 11.79 -10.38 2.10
N ALA A 12 11.06 -9.55 1.35
CA ALA A 12 10.63 -8.23 1.79
C ALA A 12 9.61 -8.32 2.95
N ALA A 13 8.63 -9.22 2.85
CA ALA A 13 7.64 -9.48 3.89
C ALA A 13 8.30 -9.97 5.19
N ASP A 14 9.22 -10.94 5.11
CA ASP A 14 9.88 -11.49 6.30
C ASP A 14 10.83 -10.48 6.97
N ARG A 15 11.55 -9.67 6.18
CA ARG A 15 12.36 -8.56 6.69
C ARG A 15 11.48 -7.52 7.39
N PHE A 16 10.34 -7.20 6.80
CA PHE A 16 9.44 -6.15 7.27
C PHE A 16 8.67 -6.56 8.53
N ARG A 17 8.12 -7.79 8.58
CA ARG A 17 7.53 -8.40 9.79
C ARG A 17 8.49 -8.32 10.97
N GLY A 18 9.76 -8.67 10.77
CA GLY A 18 10.78 -8.65 11.81
C GLY A 18 11.14 -7.25 12.33
N GLN A 19 11.17 -6.23 11.47
CA GLN A 19 11.43 -4.85 11.88
C GLN A 19 10.22 -4.20 12.57
N ARG A 20 9.01 -4.40 12.03
CA ARG A 20 7.78 -3.88 12.63
C ARG A 20 7.43 -4.52 13.95
N ARG A 21 7.60 -5.83 14.11
CA ARG A 21 7.39 -6.49 15.40
C ARG A 21 8.26 -5.86 16.49
N ARG A 22 9.50 -5.47 16.17
CA ARG A 22 10.40 -4.76 17.10
C ARG A 22 9.93 -3.34 17.41
N LYS A 23 9.52 -2.55 16.41
CA LYS A 23 8.98 -1.19 16.62
C LYS A 23 7.63 -1.19 17.38
N LYS A 24 6.73 -2.13 17.08
CA LYS A 24 5.39 -2.25 17.70
C LYS A 24 5.46 -2.62 19.19
N ILE A 25 6.46 -3.42 19.59
CA ILE A 25 6.74 -3.66 21.02
C ILE A 25 7.16 -2.36 21.72
N ALA A 26 7.85 -1.46 21.01
CA ALA A 26 8.28 -0.17 21.56
C ALA A 26 7.17 0.91 21.56
N SER A 27 6.14 0.80 20.70
CA SER A 27 5.09 1.82 20.53
C SER A 27 3.67 1.29 20.77
N GLN A 28 3.35 0.91 22.02
CA GLN A 28 1.96 0.59 22.43
C GLN A 28 1.10 1.85 22.63
N VAL A 29 0.88 2.63 21.57
CA VAL A 29 -0.01 3.80 21.61
C VAL A 29 -1.05 3.68 20.50
N GLY A 30 -2.28 3.34 20.87
CA GLY A 30 -3.48 3.43 20.03
C GLY A 30 -3.53 2.43 18.86
N PHE A 31 -4.30 1.36 19.00
CA PHE A 31 -4.56 0.40 17.92
C PHE A 31 -5.41 1.05 16.81
N SER A 32 -4.76 1.73 15.88
CA SER A 32 -5.38 2.07 14.59
C SER A 32 -5.25 0.87 13.63
N PRO A 33 -6.24 0.59 12.76
CA PRO A 33 -6.13 -0.37 11.66
C PRO A 33 -4.78 -0.30 10.93
N ILE A 34 -4.28 0.91 10.68
CA ILE A 34 -3.01 1.13 9.96
C ILE A 34 -1.78 0.66 10.78
N THR A 35 -1.86 0.74 12.12
CA THR A 35 -0.81 0.20 13.01
C THR A 35 -0.83 -1.32 13.11
N ALA A 36 -1.94 -1.96 12.73
CA ALA A 36 -2.05 -3.40 12.69
C ALA A 36 -1.43 -4.01 11.43
N ILE A 37 -1.30 -3.23 10.35
CA ILE A 37 -0.68 -3.67 9.09
C ILE A 37 0.79 -4.05 9.33
N ASP A 38 1.16 -5.27 8.96
CA ASP A 38 2.51 -5.83 9.08
C ASP A 38 3.02 -6.42 7.77
N GLU A 39 2.25 -6.33 6.68
CA GLU A 39 2.62 -6.75 5.33
C GLU A 39 2.74 -5.56 4.36
N PRO A 40 3.80 -5.50 3.53
CA PRO A 40 3.98 -4.41 2.57
C PRO A 40 2.87 -4.34 1.52
N VAL A 41 2.35 -5.49 1.07
CA VAL A 41 1.28 -5.57 0.07
C VAL A 41 -0.02 -4.99 0.62
N THR A 42 -0.37 -5.30 1.87
CA THR A 42 -1.54 -4.73 2.57
C THR A 42 -1.38 -3.22 2.79
N ALA A 43 -0.18 -2.78 3.13
CA ALA A 43 0.14 -1.35 3.24
C ALA A 43 -0.05 -0.63 1.89
N ALA A 44 0.45 -1.21 0.80
CA ALA A 44 0.33 -0.67 -0.55
C ALA A 44 -1.14 -0.55 -0.99
N ALA A 45 -1.93 -1.62 -0.80
CA ALA A 45 -3.36 -1.59 -1.11
C ALA A 45 -4.10 -0.51 -0.29
N THR A 46 -3.81 -0.40 1.00
CA THR A 46 -4.41 0.60 1.89
C THR A 46 -4.02 2.01 1.48
N PHE A 47 -2.76 2.23 1.13
CA PHE A 47 -2.24 3.51 0.65
C PHE A 47 -2.90 3.96 -0.65
N ILE A 48 -3.03 3.05 -1.62
CA ILE A 48 -3.74 3.32 -2.88
C ILE A 48 -5.19 3.67 -2.56
N HIS A 49 -5.87 2.86 -1.74
CA HIS A 49 -7.29 3.07 -1.42
C HIS A 49 -7.54 4.44 -0.79
N ILE A 50 -6.77 4.82 0.24
CA ILE A 50 -6.90 6.13 0.89
C ILE A 50 -6.58 7.26 -0.08
N THR A 51 -5.62 7.06 -0.98
CA THR A 51 -5.27 8.08 -1.97
C THR A 51 -6.39 8.30 -2.98
N VAL A 52 -6.93 7.23 -3.56
CA VAL A 52 -8.00 7.31 -4.59
C VAL A 52 -9.37 7.62 -4.01
N GLY A 53 -9.60 7.29 -2.74
CA GLY A 53 -10.84 7.53 -2.04
C GLY A 53 -11.94 6.52 -2.37
N LEU A 54 -12.98 6.53 -1.53
CA LEU A 54 -14.08 5.56 -1.55
C LEU A 54 -14.90 5.57 -2.84
N GLU A 55 -14.97 6.71 -3.53
CA GLU A 55 -15.76 6.85 -4.77
C GLU A 55 -15.08 6.19 -5.97
N VAL A 56 -13.76 6.32 -6.08
CA VAL A 56 -13.00 5.78 -7.20
C VAL A 56 -12.66 4.31 -6.98
N TRP A 57 -12.45 3.90 -5.72
CA TRP A 57 -11.99 2.56 -5.39
C TRP A 57 -12.77 1.41 -6.05
N PRO A 58 -14.12 1.37 -6.07
CA PRO A 58 -14.86 0.28 -6.71
C PRO A 58 -14.52 0.08 -8.20
N ARG A 59 -14.10 1.15 -8.88
CA ARG A 59 -13.72 1.13 -10.30
C ARG A 59 -12.32 0.59 -10.54
N VAL A 60 -11.44 0.69 -9.53
CA VAL A 60 -10.02 0.32 -9.63
C VAL A 60 -9.67 -0.90 -8.79
N HIS A 61 -10.57 -1.42 -7.96
CA HIS A 61 -10.34 -2.57 -7.09
C HIS A 61 -9.77 -3.79 -7.86
N GLY A 62 -10.38 -4.15 -8.99
CA GLY A 62 -9.94 -5.28 -9.82
C GLY A 62 -8.53 -5.07 -10.37
N LEU A 63 -8.26 -3.87 -10.90
CA LEU A 63 -6.94 -3.47 -11.39
C LEU A 63 -5.89 -3.56 -10.26
N VAL A 64 -6.16 -2.94 -9.11
CA VAL A 64 -5.22 -2.94 -7.98
C VAL A 64 -4.94 -4.36 -7.50
N LYS A 65 -5.97 -5.22 -7.40
CA LYS A 65 -5.77 -6.63 -7.06
C LYS A 65 -4.87 -7.33 -8.07
N GLU A 66 -5.15 -7.19 -9.37
CA GLU A 66 -4.37 -7.82 -10.44
C GLU A 66 -2.91 -7.38 -10.40
N ARG A 67 -2.65 -6.07 -10.32
CA ARG A 67 -1.29 -5.50 -10.27
C ARG A 67 -0.53 -5.96 -9.02
N LEU A 68 -1.19 -6.03 -7.86
CA LEU A 68 -0.56 -6.55 -6.63
C LEU A 68 -0.30 -8.06 -6.70
N ALA A 69 -1.09 -8.82 -7.46
CA ALA A 69 -0.87 -10.26 -7.63
C ALA A 69 0.36 -10.57 -8.49
N GLU A 70 0.79 -9.67 -9.38
CA GLU A 70 2.02 -9.82 -10.16
C GLU A 70 3.28 -9.84 -9.28
N VAL A 71 3.23 -9.10 -8.19
CA VAL A 71 4.31 -8.98 -7.20
C VAL A 71 4.00 -9.78 -5.92
N SER A 72 2.96 -10.59 -5.88
CA SER A 72 2.65 -11.40 -4.69
C SER A 72 1.94 -12.70 -5.10
N SER A 73 1.04 -13.20 -4.26
CA SER A 73 0.13 -14.30 -4.62
C SER A 73 -1.28 -13.74 -4.80
N ASP A 74 -2.10 -14.36 -5.65
CA ASP A 74 -3.49 -13.93 -5.84
C ASP A 74 -4.28 -13.90 -4.52
N ALA A 75 -4.00 -14.87 -3.63
CA ALA A 75 -4.62 -14.95 -2.31
C ALA A 75 -4.22 -13.75 -1.42
N HIS A 76 -2.93 -13.42 -1.35
CA HIS A 76 -2.47 -12.25 -0.58
C HIS A 76 -2.95 -10.94 -1.17
N ALA A 77 -2.97 -10.80 -2.50
CA ALA A 77 -3.50 -9.62 -3.16
C ALA A 77 -4.99 -9.43 -2.86
N ALA A 78 -5.79 -10.51 -2.89
CA ALA A 78 -7.20 -10.50 -2.54
C ALA A 78 -7.44 -10.08 -1.07
N GLU A 79 -6.65 -10.62 -0.14
CA GLU A 79 -6.73 -10.25 1.27
C GLU A 79 -6.33 -8.79 1.49
N ALA A 80 -5.25 -8.33 0.84
CA ALA A 80 -4.76 -6.97 0.94
C ALA A 80 -5.81 -5.93 0.50
N VAL A 81 -6.47 -6.14 -0.64
CA VAL A 81 -7.52 -5.22 -1.12
C VAL A 81 -8.77 -5.24 -0.22
N THR A 82 -9.12 -6.41 0.32
CA THR A 82 -10.23 -6.54 1.28
C THR A 82 -9.93 -5.81 2.59
N TYR A 83 -8.70 -5.94 3.10
CA TYR A 83 -8.26 -5.24 4.29
C TYR A 83 -8.20 -3.72 4.07
N ALA A 84 -7.63 -3.28 2.95
CA ALA A 84 -7.55 -1.87 2.56
C ALA A 84 -8.93 -1.23 2.54
N GLU A 85 -9.92 -1.94 2.00
CA GLU A 85 -11.32 -1.53 2.01
C GLU A 85 -11.90 -1.33 3.39
N TRP A 86 -11.66 -2.27 4.29
CA TRP A 86 -12.12 -2.17 5.67
C TRP A 86 -11.41 -1.03 6.42
N ALA A 87 -10.09 -0.91 6.23
CA ALA A 87 -9.24 0.06 6.94
C ALA A 87 -9.54 1.51 6.55
N ALA A 88 -9.77 1.81 5.27
CA ALA A 88 -10.07 3.17 4.82
C ALA A 88 -11.47 3.66 5.23
N ARG A 89 -12.37 2.75 5.66
CA ARG A 89 -13.69 3.12 6.21
C ARG A 89 -13.63 3.48 7.70
N GLN A 90 -12.47 3.35 8.33
CA GLN A 90 -12.29 3.64 9.75
C GLN A 90 -12.09 5.14 9.96
N PRO A 91 -12.49 5.70 11.11
CA PRO A 91 -12.36 7.12 11.40
C PRO A 91 -10.88 7.46 11.66
N ILE A 92 -10.11 7.67 10.59
CA ILE A 92 -8.73 8.13 10.62
C ILE A 92 -8.53 9.26 9.63
N GLU A 93 -7.74 10.27 10.01
CA GLU A 93 -7.42 11.37 9.12
C GLU A 93 -6.47 10.91 8.01
N ASP A 94 -6.88 11.07 6.76
CA ASP A 94 -6.14 10.67 5.56
C ASP A 94 -4.67 11.08 5.58
N TYR A 95 -4.35 12.32 5.98
CA TYR A 95 -2.97 12.81 5.96
C TYR A 95 -2.07 12.07 6.97
N LYS A 96 -2.62 11.71 8.14
CA LYS A 96 -1.91 10.94 9.16
C LYS A 96 -1.73 9.49 8.71
N ALA A 97 -2.79 8.91 8.13
CA ALA A 97 -2.76 7.58 7.54
C ALA A 97 -1.70 7.46 6.44
N LEU A 98 -1.72 8.38 5.48
CA LEU A 98 -0.77 8.40 4.36
C LEU A 98 0.67 8.62 4.83
N GLY A 99 0.91 9.50 5.80
CA GLY A 99 2.25 9.68 6.37
C GLY A 99 2.82 8.37 6.97
N MET A 100 2.00 7.66 7.76
CA MET A 100 2.39 6.39 8.37
C MET A 100 2.63 5.28 7.32
N LEU A 101 1.80 5.23 6.28
CA LEU A 101 1.92 4.27 5.19
C LEU A 101 3.13 4.57 4.29
N THR A 102 3.41 5.84 3.99
CA THR A 102 4.60 6.24 3.24
C THR A 102 5.89 5.86 3.96
N GLU A 103 6.00 6.15 5.26
CA GLU A 103 7.16 5.71 6.06
C GLU A 103 7.29 4.18 6.03
N MET A 104 6.19 3.48 6.24
CA MET A 104 6.13 2.02 6.21
C MET A 104 6.67 1.44 4.90
N LEU A 105 6.16 1.94 3.78
CA LEU A 105 6.48 1.45 2.45
C LEU A 105 7.94 1.78 2.07
N ARG A 106 8.45 2.94 2.51
CA ARG A 106 9.86 3.31 2.29
C ARG A 106 10.84 2.41 3.01
N GLU A 107 10.49 1.97 4.22
CA GLU A 107 11.32 1.05 5.00
C GLU A 107 11.26 -0.39 4.49
N SER A 108 10.13 -0.77 3.87
CA SER A 108 9.87 -2.15 3.46
C SER A 108 10.26 -2.45 2.01
N LEU A 109 10.11 -1.46 1.12
CA LEU A 109 10.28 -1.63 -0.32
C LEU A 109 11.61 -1.05 -0.80
N THR A 110 12.23 -1.74 -1.75
CA THR A 110 13.34 -1.24 -2.56
C THR A 110 12.91 -0.05 -3.43
N LEU A 111 13.87 0.68 -3.99
CA LEU A 111 13.55 1.82 -4.85
C LEU A 111 12.70 1.41 -6.07
N ASP A 112 13.01 0.26 -6.68
CA ASP A 112 12.32 -0.24 -7.86
C ASP A 112 10.86 -0.61 -7.52
N GLU A 113 10.64 -1.30 -6.40
CA GLU A 113 9.30 -1.62 -5.91
C GLU A 113 8.48 -0.36 -5.57
N ARG A 114 9.13 0.71 -5.05
CA ARG A 114 8.46 2.00 -4.81
C ARG A 114 8.08 2.70 -6.11
N GLN A 115 8.89 2.59 -7.15
CA GLN A 115 8.58 3.12 -8.48
C GLN A 115 7.44 2.35 -9.14
N GLU A 116 7.41 1.02 -8.97
CA GLU A 116 6.31 0.19 -9.43
C GLU A 116 5.00 0.53 -8.69
N LEU A 117 5.03 0.66 -7.36
CA LEU A 117 3.88 1.11 -6.59
C LEU A 117 3.40 2.51 -7.00
N ALA A 118 4.32 3.44 -7.24
CA ALA A 118 4.00 4.77 -7.75
C ALA A 118 3.31 4.72 -9.13
N THR A 119 3.67 3.74 -9.96
CA THR A 119 3.01 3.50 -11.26
C THR A 119 1.59 3.01 -11.07
N ILE A 120 1.38 1.99 -10.23
CA ILE A 120 0.04 1.45 -9.91
C ILE A 120 -0.86 2.55 -9.33
N LEU A 121 -0.31 3.38 -8.43
CA LEU A 121 -1.05 4.48 -7.83
C LEU A 121 -1.54 5.50 -8.87
N LYS A 122 -0.66 5.91 -9.79
CA LYS A 122 -1.00 6.87 -10.85
C LYS A 122 -2.03 6.28 -11.82
N GLU A 123 -1.89 5.00 -12.14
CA GLU A 123 -2.86 4.28 -12.98
C GLU A 123 -4.24 4.25 -12.31
N ALA A 124 -4.32 3.86 -11.05
CA ALA A 124 -5.58 3.87 -10.29
C ALA A 124 -6.19 5.29 -10.19
N ALA A 125 -5.37 6.31 -9.98
CA ALA A 125 -5.82 7.69 -9.90
C ALA A 125 -6.36 8.23 -11.23
N SER A 126 -5.96 7.66 -12.38
CA SER A 126 -6.44 8.09 -13.71
C SER A 126 -7.95 7.86 -13.92
N TYR A 127 -8.59 7.04 -13.08
CA TYR A 127 -10.02 6.79 -13.11
C TYR A 127 -10.84 7.91 -12.43
N GLY A 128 -10.19 8.80 -11.68
CA GLY A 128 -10.82 9.99 -11.08
C GLY A 128 -10.45 11.30 -11.79
N GLU A 129 -10.92 12.40 -11.22
CA GLU A 129 -10.68 13.75 -11.74
C GLU A 129 -9.21 14.19 -11.62
N ASP A 130 -8.84 15.26 -12.33
CA ASP A 130 -7.47 15.83 -12.34
C ASP A 130 -6.91 16.10 -10.94
N ARG A 131 -7.76 16.50 -9.98
CA ARG A 131 -7.36 16.72 -8.58
C ARG A 131 -6.84 15.44 -7.93
N LEU A 132 -7.44 14.30 -8.25
CA LEU A 132 -7.00 13.02 -7.72
C LEU A 132 -5.65 12.62 -8.34
N GLN A 133 -5.49 12.82 -9.64
CA GLN A 133 -4.22 12.57 -10.34
C GLN A 133 -3.08 13.44 -9.77
N ALA A 134 -3.39 14.70 -9.43
CA ALA A 134 -2.45 15.58 -8.75
C ALA A 134 -2.09 15.09 -7.33
N ARG A 135 -3.08 14.66 -6.53
CA ARG A 135 -2.84 14.04 -5.21
C ARG A 135 -1.92 12.83 -5.36
N ALA A 136 -2.29 11.87 -6.21
CA ALA A 136 -1.50 10.66 -6.48
C ALA A 136 -0.08 10.97 -6.93
N SER A 137 0.11 12.00 -7.76
CA SER A 137 1.45 12.43 -8.18
C SER A 137 2.31 12.91 -7.02
N ARG A 138 1.75 13.66 -6.06
CA ARG A 138 2.48 14.06 -4.84
C ARG A 138 2.84 12.87 -3.97
N GLU A 139 1.88 11.97 -3.73
CA GLU A 139 2.09 10.80 -2.88
C GLU A 139 3.11 9.83 -3.52
N ALA A 140 3.10 9.68 -4.85
CA ALA A 140 4.12 8.96 -5.60
C ALA A 140 5.52 9.58 -5.44
N ILE A 141 5.64 10.91 -5.48
CA ILE A 141 6.91 11.61 -5.22
C ILE A 141 7.39 11.34 -3.78
N ALA A 142 6.49 11.36 -2.80
CA ALA A 142 6.81 11.11 -1.39
C ALA A 142 7.27 9.67 -1.12
N LEU A 143 6.79 8.70 -1.91
CA LEU A 143 7.25 7.31 -1.86
C LEU A 143 8.67 7.13 -2.43
N VAL A 144 8.98 7.84 -3.52
CA VAL A 144 10.23 7.62 -4.28
C VAL A 144 11.42 8.35 -3.66
N ASN A 145 11.21 9.58 -3.17
CA ASN A 145 12.25 10.45 -2.57
C ASN A 145 12.42 10.17 -1.08
#